data_AF-A0A7C3UEV7-F1
#
_entry.id   AF-A0A7C3UEV7-F1
#
_cell.length_a   1.000
_cell.length_b   1.000
_cell.length_c   1.000
_cell.angle_alpha   90.00
_cell.angle_beta   90.00
_cell.angle_gamma   90.00
#
_symmetry.space_group_name_H-M   'P 1'
#
loop_
_entity.id
_entity.type
_entity.pdbx_description
1 polymer ?
#
loop_
_entity_poly.entity_id
_entity_poly.type
_entity_poly.pdbx_seq_one_letter_code
_entity_poly.pdbx_strand_id
1 'polypeptide(L)' 'MDLAEKIQAALSSNKAIIGFRRSLKFIKSDKPQSIIIANNLPDSMRKSIEDAARLHKIKVEILDGDSVSLGVE' A
#
# COMPACT_ATOMS: atom_id res chain seq x y z
N MET A 1 0.24 -6.04 -17.19
CA MET A 1 -0.14 -4.98 -16.23
C MET A 1 0.47 -5.37 -14.92
N ASP A 2 1.74 -5.03 -14.83
CA ASP A 2 2.58 -5.38 -13.70
C ASP A 2 2.19 -4.49 -12.51
N LEU A 3 2.29 -5.03 -11.29
CA LEU A 3 1.99 -4.30 -10.05
C LEU A 3 2.77 -2.98 -9.99
N ALA A 4 3.98 -2.97 -10.55
CA ALA A 4 4.83 -1.80 -10.70
C ALA A 4 4.22 -0.69 -11.58
N GLU A 5 3.65 -1.04 -12.75
CA GLU A 5 3.00 -0.07 -13.64
C GLU A 5 1.77 0.55 -12.98
N LYS A 6 0.98 -0.26 -12.25
CA LYS A 6 -0.19 0.23 -11.49
C LYS A 6 0.22 1.23 -10.41
N ILE A 7 1.33 0.99 -9.73
CA ILE A 7 1.86 1.90 -8.71
C ILE A 7 2.38 3.19 -9.35
N GLN A 8 3.15 3.09 -10.43
CA GLN A 8 3.62 4.28 -11.17
C GLN A 8 2.45 5.11 -11.70
N ALA A 9 1.42 4.48 -12.27
CA ALA A 9 0.22 5.17 -12.71
C ALA A 9 -0.52 5.85 -11.54
N ALA A 10 -0.63 5.18 -10.38
CA ALA A 10 -1.26 5.75 -9.18
C ALA A 10 -0.46 6.92 -8.58
N LEU A 11 0.87 6.81 -8.57
CA LEU A 11 1.81 7.87 -8.17
C LEU A 11 1.71 9.07 -9.11
N SER A 12 1.78 8.83 -10.42
CA SER A 12 1.68 9.86 -11.46
C SER A 12 0.31 10.53 -11.46
N SER A 13 -0.76 9.80 -11.10
CA SER A 13 -2.12 10.33 -10.97
C SER A 13 -2.38 11.02 -9.62
N ASN A 14 -1.39 11.13 -8.73
CA ASN A 14 -1.51 11.67 -7.36
C ASN A 14 -2.58 10.98 -6.50
N LYS A 15 -3.03 9.78 -6.89
CA LYS A 15 -4.05 8.99 -6.19
C LYS A 15 -3.44 7.93 -5.26
N ALA A 16 -2.12 7.89 -5.16
CA ALA A 16 -1.40 7.01 -4.26
C ALA A 16 -1.06 7.72 -2.94
N ILE A 17 -1.39 7.08 -1.81
CA ILE A 17 -1.00 7.54 -0.48
C ILE A 17 0.12 6.66 0.04
N ILE A 18 1.26 7.28 0.26
CA ILE A 18 2.46 6.63 0.78
C ILE A 18 2.62 6.96 2.25
N GLY A 19 3.00 5.95 3.04
CA GLY A 19 3.38 6.10 4.44
C GLY A 19 2.33 5.60 5.43
N PHE A 20 2.80 4.81 6.40
CA PHE A 20 1.97 4.09 7.37
C PHE A 20 0.88 4.94 8.03
N ARG A 21 1.24 6.08 8.63
CA ARG A 21 0.28 6.97 9.32
C ARG A 21 -0.82 7.51 8.39
N ARG A 22 -0.45 7.92 7.18
CA ARG A 22 -1.42 8.46 6.21
C ARG A 22 -2.32 7.36 5.68
N SER A 23 -1.76 6.20 5.33
CA SER A 23 -2.54 5.04 4.88
C SER A 23 -3.53 4.59 5.95
N LEU A 24 -3.14 4.51 7.22
CA LEU A 24 -4.03 4.10 8.31
C LEU A 24 -5.20 5.08 8.53
N LYS A 25 -4.92 6.39 8.44
CA LYS A 25 -5.97 7.42 8.50
C LYS A 25 -6.91 7.34 7.30
N PHE A 26 -6.36 7.07 6.13
CA PHE A 26 -7.12 6.97 4.89
C PHE A 26 -8.00 5.71 4.85
N ILE A 27 -7.50 4.57 5.33
CA ILE A 27 -8.27 3.32 5.47
C ILE A 27 -9.52 3.54 6.33
N LYS A 28 -9.37 4.29 7.43
CA LYS A 28 -10.49 4.63 8.32
C LYS A 28 -11.49 5.61 7.71
N SER A 29 -11.03 6.55 6.87
CA SER A 29 -11.86 7.66 6.38
C SER A 29 -12.54 7.36 5.04
N ASP A 30 -11.82 6.80 4.07
CA ASP A 30 -12.23 6.81 2.66
C ASP A 30 -12.29 5.42 2.02
N LYS A 31 -11.93 4.36 2.76
CA LYS A 31 -11.88 2.96 2.29
C LYS A 31 -11.16 2.81 0.93
N PRO A 32 -9.82 2.71 0.91
CA PRO A 32 -9.08 2.55 -0.34
C PRO A 32 -9.51 1.28 -1.08
N GLN A 33 -9.47 1.34 -2.41
CA GLN A 33 -9.84 0.22 -3.28
C GLN A 33 -8.85 -0.96 -3.17
N SER A 34 -7.56 -0.65 -2.98
CA SER A 34 -6.48 -1.61 -2.78
C SER A 34 -5.43 -1.05 -1.83
N ILE A 35 -4.81 -1.91 -1.05
CA ILE A 35 -3.67 -1.58 -0.18
C ILE A 35 -2.47 -2.38 -0.64
N ILE A 36 -1.32 -1.72 -0.76
CA ILE A 36 -0.07 -2.33 -1.16
C ILE A 36 0.89 -2.21 0.01
N ILE A 37 1.45 -3.34 0.45
CA ILE A 37 2.43 -3.40 1.54
C ILE A 37 3.76 -3.94 1.02
N ALA A 38 4.87 -3.30 1.38
CA ALA A 38 6.19 -3.83 1.10
C ALA A 38 6.46 -5.08 1.95
N ASN A 39 7.16 -6.07 1.40
CA ASN A 39 7.52 -7.29 2.12
C ASN A 39 8.46 -7.00 3.33
N ASN A 40 9.25 -5.92 3.28
CA ASN A 40 10.14 -5.50 4.37
C ASN A 40 9.45 -4.65 5.47
N LEU A 41 8.12 -4.69 5.60
CA LEU A 41 7.41 -4.01 6.68
C LEU A 41 7.47 -4.83 7.98
N PRO A 42 7.74 -4.19 9.15
CA PRO A 42 7.73 -4.89 10.43
C PRO A 42 6.33 -5.44 10.74
N ASP A 43 6.28 -6.64 11.35
CA ASP A 43 5.04 -7.38 11.62
C ASP A 43 3.98 -6.56 12.35
N SER A 44 4.38 -5.71 13.31
CA SER A 44 3.42 -4.84 14.02
C SER A 44 2.65 -3.90 13.07
N MET A 45 3.32 -3.32 12.06
CA MET A 45 2.67 -2.46 11.08
C MET A 45 1.81 -3.28 10.11
N ARG A 46 2.36 -4.40 9.61
CA ARG A 46 1.67 -5.31 8.70
C ARG A 46 0.34 -5.76 9.30
N LYS A 47 0.37 -6.23 10.55
CA LYS A 47 -0.80 -6.69 11.27
C LYS A 47 -1.83 -5.58 11.46
N SER A 48 -1.39 -4.36 11.78
CA SER A 48 -2.29 -3.21 11.92
C SER A 48 -3.01 -2.85 10.61
N ILE A 49 -2.29 -2.92 9.49
CA ILE A 49 -2.85 -2.69 8.15
C ILE A 49 -3.79 -3.83 7.76
N GLU A 50 -3.40 -5.10 7.97
CA GLU A 50 -4.23 -6.26 7.68
C GLU A 50 -5.53 -6.27 8.50
N ASP A 51 -5.47 -5.91 9.77
CA ASP A 51 -6.66 -5.84 10.63
C ASP A 51 -7.64 -4.76 10.13
N ALA A 52 -7.12 -3.58 9.80
CA ALA A 52 -7.91 -2.50 9.22
C ALA A 52 -8.48 -2.89 7.84
N ALA A 53 -7.69 -3.56 7.00
CA ALA A 53 -8.12 -4.02 5.70
C ALA A 53 -9.21 -5.10 5.80
N ARG A 54 -9.08 -6.04 6.75
CA ARG A 54 -10.11 -7.05 7.05
C ARG A 54 -11.42 -6.42 7.48
N LEU A 55 -11.38 -5.42 8.37
CA LEU A 55 -12.58 -4.68 8.80
C LEU A 55 -13.35 -4.09 7.62
N HIS A 56 -12.63 -3.63 6.61
CA HIS A 56 -13.19 -2.93 5.46
C HIS A 56 -13.32 -3.79 4.19
N LYS A 57 -12.99 -5.10 4.26
CA LYS A 57 -12.92 -6.03 3.11
C LYS A 57 -12.08 -5.51 1.94
N ILE A 58 -10.96 -4.84 2.25
CA ILE A 58 -10.06 -4.27 1.25
C ILE A 58 -9.04 -5.32 0.85
N LYS A 59 -8.70 -5.38 -0.45
CA LYS A 59 -7.67 -6.28 -0.96
C LYS A 59 -6.28 -5.76 -0.59
N VAL A 60 -5.51 -6.58 0.12
CA VAL A 60 -4.11 -6.30 0.46
C VAL A 60 -3.22 -7.10 -0.48
N GLU A 61 -2.35 -6.41 -1.20
CA GLU A 61 -1.33 -7.02 -2.05
C GLU A 61 0.04 -6.77 -1.42
N ILE A 62 0.83 -7.84 -1.32
CA ILE A 62 2.20 -7.76 -0.83
C ILE A 62 3.09 -7.52 -2.04
N LEU A 63 3.77 -6.40 -2.03
CA LEU A 63 4.85 -6.13 -2.94
C LEU A 63 6.11 -6.76 -2.36
N ASP A 64 6.48 -7.92 -2.89
CA ASP A 64 7.85 -8.42 -2.80
C ASP A 64 8.73 -7.50 -3.65
N GLY A 65 9.35 -6.52 -3.00
CA GLY A 65 10.25 -5.59 -3.65
C GLY A 65 11.47 -5.39 -2.78
N ASP A 66 12.63 -5.76 -3.29
CA ASP A 66 13.84 -4.96 -3.11
C ASP A 66 13.43 -3.50 -3.17
N SER A 67 13.48 -2.82 -2.03
CA SER A 67 13.07 -1.42 -1.85
C SER A 67 13.77 -0.42 -2.79
N VAL A 68 14.67 -0.91 -3.66
CA VAL A 68 15.57 -0.17 -4.55
C VAL A 68 14.98 0.02 -5.96
N SER A 69 14.12 -0.88 -6.47
CA SER A 69 13.62 -0.72 -7.85
C SER A 69 12.51 0.33 -8.02
N LEU A 70 11.94 0.83 -6.92
CA LEU A 70 10.98 1.94 -6.92
C LEU A 70 11.65 3.33 -6.99
N GLY A 71 12.98 3.38 -7.10
CA GLY A 71 13.77 4.61 -7.24
C GLY A 71 14.76 4.60 -8.40
N VAL A 72 14.47 3.85 -9.47
CA VAL A 72 15.30 3.89 -10.68
C VAL A 72 14.97 5.16 -11.47
N GLU A 73 15.87 6.12 -11.38
CA GLU A 73 16.27 6.94 -12.53
C GLU A 73 17.08 6.08 -13.52
#